data_AF-A0A5J4QAK3-F1
#
_entry.id   AF-A0A5J4QAK3-F1
#
_cell.length_a   1.000
_cell.length_b   1.000
_cell.length_c   1.000
_cell.angle_alpha   90.00
_cell.angle_beta   90.00
_cell.angle_gamma   90.00
#
_symmetry.space_group_name_H-M   'P 1'
#
loop_
_entity.id
_entity.type
_entity.pdbx_description
1 polymer ?
#
loop_
_entity_poly.entity_id
_entity_poly.type
_entity_poly.pdbx_seq_one_letter_code
_entity_poly.pdbx_strand_id
1 'polypeptide(L)'
;MVENIINAEVISVYPNKIKISVDNLEAFKIDGEELKVGSYLRIADNENAILIAIIENFSIEVGIDKEQKPTRKYLIEANPLGVLRGDEFQRGGDSIAIPPKKVEPAKSNEIDKIYKTSIEDSEKFIFSSLSSNPNIKIPVNG
;
A
#
# COMPACT_ATOMS: atom_id res chain seq x y z
N MET A 1 16.82 -4.33 -24.42
CA MET A 1 16.20 -5.00 -23.26
C MET A 1 15.97 -3.92 -22.24
N VAL A 2 14.72 -3.56 -21.97
CA VAL A 2 14.39 -2.55 -20.95
C VAL A 2 14.34 -3.30 -19.63
N GLU A 3 15.32 -3.09 -18.76
CA GLU A 3 15.27 -3.57 -17.38
C GLU A 3 13.97 -3.04 -16.76
N ASN A 4 13.16 -3.94 -16.19
CA ASN A 4 12.06 -3.54 -15.34
C ASN A 4 12.69 -2.84 -14.13
N ILE A 5 12.76 -1.51 -14.15
CA ILE A 5 13.18 -0.71 -12.99
C ILE A 5 12.09 -0.91 -11.94
N ILE A 6 12.38 -1.78 -10.97
CA ILE A 6 11.50 -2.00 -9.82
C ILE A 6 11.63 -0.76 -8.95
N ASN A 7 10.66 0.16 -9.01
CA ASN A 7 10.72 1.39 -8.22
C ASN A 7 10.56 1.16 -6.71
N ALA A 8 9.94 0.05 -6.31
CA ALA A 8 9.71 -0.30 -4.91
C ALA A 8 9.60 -1.82 -4.70
N GLU A 9 10.28 -2.33 -3.67
CA GLU A 9 10.31 -3.75 -3.32
C GLU A 9 10.08 -4.00 -1.83
N VAL A 10 9.41 -5.11 -1.52
CA VAL A 10 9.28 -5.59 -0.14
C VAL A 10 10.61 -6.19 0.32
N ILE A 11 11.22 -5.61 1.36
CA ILE A 11 12.51 -6.04 1.90
C ILE A 11 12.39 -6.78 3.24
N SER A 12 11.29 -6.61 3.97
CA SER A 12 11.04 -7.31 5.23
C SER A 12 9.56 -7.37 5.53
N VAL A 13 9.16 -8.45 6.21
CA VAL A 13 7.76 -8.69 6.51
C VAL A 13 7.58 -9.23 7.92
N TYR A 14 6.65 -8.63 8.65
CA TYR A 14 6.26 -8.95 10.01
C TYR A 14 4.73 -9.05 10.08
N PRO A 15 4.16 -9.68 11.12
CA PRO A 15 2.71 -9.85 11.23
C PRO A 15 1.90 -8.54 11.13
N ASN A 16 2.45 -7.45 11.65
CA ASN A 16 1.80 -6.14 11.71
C ASN A 16 2.54 -5.04 10.94
N LYS A 17 3.56 -5.39 10.16
CA LYS A 17 4.42 -4.41 9.49
C LYS A 17 5.11 -4.98 8.27
N ILE A 18 5.20 -4.20 7.21
CA ILE A 18 5.96 -4.50 6.00
C ILE A 18 6.93 -3.35 5.79
N LYS A 19 8.18 -3.68 5.47
CA LYS A 19 9.20 -2.70 5.09
C LYS A 19 9.44 -2.78 3.60
N ILE A 20 9.47 -1.61 2.98
CA ILE A 20 9.57 -1.45 1.53
C ILE A 20 10.74 -0.52 1.26
N SER A 21 11.63 -0.93 0.36
CA SER A 21 12.67 -0.07 -0.17
C SER A 21 12.17 0.57 -1.46
N VAL A 22 12.34 1.89 -1.58
CA VAL A 22 11.99 2.67 -2.76
C VAL A 22 13.24 3.41 -3.23
N ASP A 23 13.61 3.21 -4.49
CA ASP A 23 14.81 3.83 -5.07
C ASP A 23 14.52 5.28 -5.51
N ASN A 24 13.36 5.52 -6.10
CA ASN A 24 12.95 6.86 -6.55
C ASN A 24 11.52 7.18 -6.12
N LEU A 25 11.39 8.04 -5.11
CA LEU A 25 10.11 8.46 -4.56
C LEU A 25 9.28 9.32 -5.55
N GLU A 26 9.93 10.08 -6.44
CA GLU A 26 9.23 10.90 -7.43
C GLU A 26 8.52 10.04 -8.48
N ALA A 27 9.14 8.92 -8.85
CA ALA A 27 8.57 7.94 -9.76
C ALA A 27 7.54 7.01 -9.06
N PHE A 28 7.38 7.15 -7.75
CA PHE A 28 6.48 6.35 -6.92
C PHE A 28 5.23 7.14 -6.55
N LYS A 29 4.48 7.58 -7.56
CA LYS A 29 3.23 8.37 -7.43
C LYS A 29 2.14 7.77 -8.34
N ILE A 30 0.88 7.88 -7.93
CA ILE A 30 -0.30 7.60 -8.78
C ILE A 30 -1.08 8.90 -8.94
N ASP A 31 -1.54 9.19 -10.16
CA ASP A 31 -2.38 10.34 -10.51
C ASP A 31 -1.83 11.71 -10.06
N GLY A 32 -0.50 11.83 -9.94
CA GLY A 32 0.16 13.06 -9.50
C GLY A 32 0.07 13.33 -8.00
N GLU A 33 -0.56 12.45 -7.22
CA GLU A 33 -0.61 12.58 -5.76
C GLU A 33 0.70 12.12 -5.12
N GLU A 34 1.18 12.90 -4.15
CA GLU A 34 2.34 12.53 -3.34
C GLU A 34 1.94 11.50 -2.29
N LEU A 35 2.75 10.45 -2.17
CA LEU A 35 2.61 9.50 -1.07
C LEU A 35 2.93 10.17 0.26
N LYS A 36 2.03 9.98 1.22
CA LYS A 36 2.11 10.53 2.57
C LYS A 36 1.79 9.44 3.59
N VAL A 37 2.04 9.74 4.86
CA VAL A 37 1.56 8.88 5.96
C VAL A 37 0.04 8.78 5.86
N GLY A 38 -0.48 7.56 5.96
CA GLY A 38 -1.89 7.25 5.73
C GLY A 38 -2.28 6.99 4.27
N SER A 39 -1.35 7.09 3.31
CA SER A 39 -1.55 6.58 1.95
C SER A 39 -1.59 5.05 1.94
N TYR A 40 -2.30 4.49 0.96
CA TYR A 40 -2.45 3.05 0.80
C TYR A 40 -1.49 2.53 -0.28
N LEU A 41 -0.95 1.34 -0.03
CA LEU A 41 -0.09 0.60 -0.93
C LEU A 41 -0.77 -0.70 -1.30
N ARG A 42 -0.62 -1.09 -2.57
CA ARG A 42 -1.00 -2.40 -3.09
C ARG A 42 0.25 -3.22 -3.36
N ILE A 43 0.23 -4.47 -2.91
CA ILE A 43 1.32 -5.43 -3.07
C ILE A 43 0.71 -6.64 -3.78
N ALA A 44 1.03 -6.82 -5.05
CA ALA A 44 0.43 -7.85 -5.88
C ALA A 44 1.16 -9.20 -5.70
N ASP A 45 0.39 -10.26 -5.51
CA ASP A 45 0.87 -11.65 -5.55
C ASP A 45 0.48 -12.35 -6.86
N ASN A 46 1.15 -13.46 -7.17
CA ASN A 46 0.89 -14.31 -8.32
C ASN A 46 -0.52 -14.96 -8.28
N GLU A 47 -1.15 -15.04 -7.11
CA GLU A 47 -2.43 -15.77 -6.89
C GLU A 47 -3.69 -14.89 -7.05
N ASN A 48 -3.66 -13.81 -7.84
CA ASN A 48 -4.77 -12.84 -7.96
C ASN A 48 -5.21 -12.19 -6.62
N ALA A 49 -4.36 -12.31 -5.59
CA ALA A 49 -4.55 -11.70 -4.29
C ALA A 49 -3.71 -10.42 -4.20
N ILE A 50 -4.34 -9.31 -3.81
CA ILE A 50 -3.67 -8.03 -3.62
C ILE A 50 -3.65 -7.71 -2.14
N LEU A 51 -2.47 -7.65 -1.53
CA LEU A 51 -2.32 -7.20 -0.16
C LEU A 51 -2.40 -5.67 -0.13
N ILE A 52 -3.28 -5.13 0.72
CA ILE A 52 -3.39 -3.70 0.95
C ILE A 52 -2.75 -3.35 2.29
N ALA A 53 -1.86 -2.37 2.27
CA ALA A 53 -1.19 -1.84 3.45
C ALA A 53 -1.33 -0.32 3.52
N ILE A 54 -1.29 0.26 4.72
CA ILE A 54 -1.31 1.70 4.94
C ILE A 54 0.07 2.17 5.42
N ILE A 55 0.59 3.25 4.84
CA ILE A 55 1.90 3.81 5.23
C ILE A 55 1.81 4.39 6.63
N GLU A 56 2.66 3.94 7.53
CA GLU A 56 2.79 4.48 8.89
C GLU A 56 3.90 5.54 8.98
N ASN A 57 5.02 5.33 8.28
CA ASN A 57 6.14 6.28 8.27
C ASN A 57 7.08 6.09 7.07
N PHE A 58 7.89 7.12 6.84
CA PHE A 58 9.01 7.14 5.90
C PHE A 58 10.32 7.30 6.66
N SER A 59 11.39 6.75 6.12
CA SER A 59 12.76 6.94 6.61
C SER A 59 13.71 7.07 5.42
N ILE A 60 14.75 7.88 5.58
CA ILE A 60 15.79 8.07 4.56
C ILE A 60 17.06 7.46 5.10
N GLU A 61 17.57 6.46 4.40
CA GLU A 61 18.89 5.91 4.66
C GLU A 61 19.90 6.59 3.73
N VAL A 62 20.92 7.19 4.33
CA VAL A 62 22.04 7.81 3.62
C VAL A 62 23.24 6.88 3.73
N GLY A 63 23.81 6.52 2.59
CA GLY A 63 24.94 5.62 2.52
C GLY A 63 26.00 6.08 1.53
N ILE A 64 26.95 5.19 1.27
CA ILE A 64 27.99 5.37 0.26
C ILE A 64 28.04 4.09 -0.56
N ASP A 65 28.06 4.19 -1.89
CA ASP A 65 28.20 3.04 -2.77
C ASP A 65 29.63 2.51 -2.85
N LYS A 66 29.84 1.46 -3.65
CA LYS A 66 31.16 0.85 -3.87
C LYS A 66 32.17 1.80 -4.55
N GLU A 67 31.70 2.88 -5.15
CA GLU A 67 32.51 3.89 -5.86
C GLU A 67 32.70 5.18 -5.02
N GLN A 68 32.41 5.13 -3.71
CA GLN A 68 32.51 6.27 -2.80
C GLN A 68 31.54 7.43 -3.10
N LYS A 69 30.45 7.17 -3.86
CA LYS A 69 29.42 8.17 -4.13
C LYS A 69 28.31 8.10 -3.09
N PRO A 70 27.76 9.24 -2.66
CA PRO A 70 26.65 9.26 -1.70
C PRO A 70 25.42 8.60 -2.31
N THR A 71 24.79 7.70 -1.57
CA THR A 71 23.52 7.06 -1.92
C THR A 71 22.42 7.48 -0.97
N ARG A 72 21.19 7.51 -1.47
CA ARG A 72 19.98 7.71 -0.68
C ARG A 72 19.00 6.61 -1.02
N LYS A 73 18.50 5.92 0.01
CA LYS A 73 17.40 4.97 -0.11
C LYS A 73 16.24 5.43 0.74
N TYR A 74 15.03 5.25 0.24
CA TYR A 74 13.82 5.54 0.97
C TYR A 74 13.25 4.24 1.50
N LEU A 75 13.00 4.20 2.80
CA LEU A 75 12.33 3.10 3.47
C LEU A 75 10.93 3.55 3.85
N ILE A 76 9.94 2.72 3.54
CA ILE A 76 8.55 2.90 3.93
C ILE A 76 8.21 1.75 4.86
N GLU A 77 7.67 2.05 6.03
CA GLU A 77 6.99 1.04 6.85
C GLU A 77 5.48 1.20 6.71
N ALA A 78 4.81 0.09 6.45
CA ALA A 78 3.38 0.04 6.21
C ALA A 78 2.73 -1.08 7.02
N ASN A 79 1.51 -0.83 7.49
CA ASN A 79 0.71 -1.77 8.24
C ASN A 79 -0.22 -2.57 7.29
N PRO A 80 -0.09 -3.90 7.19
CA PRO A 80 -0.96 -4.71 6.36
C PRO A 80 -2.37 -4.75 6.94
N LEU A 81 -3.36 -4.29 6.16
CA LEU A 81 -4.76 -4.26 6.59
C LEU A 81 -5.50 -5.55 6.26
N GLY A 82 -5.17 -6.16 5.13
CA GLY A 82 -5.91 -7.30 4.61
C GLY A 82 -5.67 -7.54 3.13
N VAL A 83 -6.34 -8.55 2.61
CA VAL A 83 -6.16 -9.01 1.23
C VAL A 83 -7.44 -8.73 0.44
N LEU A 84 -7.29 -8.13 -0.73
CA LEU A 84 -8.33 -7.97 -1.73
C LEU A 84 -8.28 -9.14 -2.71
N ARG A 85 -9.36 -9.92 -2.78
CA ARG A 85 -9.57 -11.01 -3.74
C ARG A 85 -10.75 -10.67 -4.63
N GLY A 86 -10.45 -10.19 -5.84
CA GLY A 86 -11.48 -9.64 -6.74
C GLY A 86 -12.13 -8.39 -6.17
N ASP A 87 -13.40 -8.50 -5.77
CA ASP A 87 -14.17 -7.41 -5.17
C ASP A 87 -14.31 -7.53 -3.65
N GLU A 88 -13.89 -8.63 -3.05
CA GLU A 88 -14.03 -8.88 -1.62
C GLU A 88 -12.73 -8.53 -0.88
N PHE A 89 -12.83 -7.64 0.10
CA PHE A 89 -11.73 -7.29 0.99
C PHE A 89 -11.84 -8.06 2.30
N GLN A 90 -10.84 -8.89 2.60
CA GLN A 90 -10.74 -9.63 3.85
C GLN A 90 -9.74 -8.95 4.79
N ARG A 91 -10.25 -8.40 5.91
CA ARG A 91 -9.40 -7.89 7.00
C ARG A 91 -8.68 -9.02 7.72
N GLY A 92 -7.41 -8.82 8.01
CA GLY A 92 -6.57 -9.84 8.64
C GLY A 92 -6.31 -11.00 7.68
N GLY A 93 -5.16 -10.95 7.00
CA GLY A 93 -4.72 -12.02 6.11
C GLY A 93 -3.66 -12.87 6.80
N ASP A 94 -3.98 -14.14 7.08
CA ASP A 94 -3.09 -15.11 7.74
C ASP A 94 -1.98 -15.66 6.79
N SER A 95 -1.73 -14.95 5.71
CA SER A 95 -0.93 -15.42 4.56
C SER A 95 0.11 -14.36 4.23
N ILE A 96 1.13 -14.25 5.08
CA ILE A 96 2.28 -13.41 4.77
C ILE A 96 3.53 -14.25 4.57
N ALA A 97 3.60 -14.93 3.42
CA ALA A 97 4.85 -15.37 2.82
C ALA A 97 5.14 -14.43 1.65
N ILE A 98 5.98 -13.40 1.85
CA ILE A 98 6.31 -12.47 0.75
C ILE A 98 7.83 -12.28 0.61
N PRO A 99 8.48 -13.09 -0.27
CA PRO A 99 9.71 -12.77 -1.01
C PRO A 99 9.47 -11.58 -1.97
N PRO A 100 10.46 -11.03 -2.70
CA PRO A 100 10.35 -9.70 -3.31
C PRO A 100 9.18 -9.63 -4.31
N LYS A 101 8.15 -8.86 -3.94
CA LYS A 101 6.97 -8.55 -4.75
C LYS A 101 6.95 -7.06 -5.04
N LYS A 102 6.45 -6.72 -6.23
CA LYS A 102 6.30 -5.34 -6.69
C LYS A 102 5.29 -4.61 -5.80
N VAL A 103 5.68 -3.42 -5.34
CA VAL A 103 4.80 -2.53 -4.57
C VAL A 103 4.38 -1.37 -5.46
N GLU A 104 3.12 -0.95 -5.35
CA GLU A 104 2.57 0.20 -6.06
C GLU A 104 1.62 0.97 -5.11
N PRO A 105 1.34 2.26 -5.34
CA PRO A 105 0.25 2.92 -4.64
C PRO A 105 -1.08 2.23 -4.94
N ALA A 106 -1.97 2.13 -3.95
CA ALA A 106 -3.28 1.52 -4.15
C ALA A 106 -4.20 2.46 -4.94
N LYS A 107 -5.06 1.89 -5.78
CA LYS A 107 -6.03 2.64 -6.58
C LYS A 107 -7.22 3.05 -5.72
N SER A 108 -7.85 4.18 -6.04
CA SER A 108 -9.03 4.68 -5.31
C SER A 108 -10.17 3.65 -5.21
N ASN A 109 -10.41 2.86 -6.25
CA ASN A 109 -11.42 1.80 -6.23
C ASN A 109 -11.05 0.60 -5.35
N GLU A 110 -9.75 0.31 -5.17
CA GLU A 110 -9.28 -0.73 -4.25
C GLU A 110 -9.46 -0.28 -2.79
N ILE A 111 -9.16 1.00 -2.50
CA ILE A 111 -9.33 1.59 -1.17
C ILE A 111 -10.82 1.65 -0.80
N ASP A 112 -11.69 1.99 -1.74
CA ASP A 112 -13.14 2.05 -1.55
C ASP A 112 -13.73 0.69 -1.10
N LYS A 113 -13.21 -0.42 -1.65
CA LYS A 113 -13.62 -1.78 -1.28
C LYS A 113 -13.30 -2.14 0.17
N ILE A 114 -12.29 -1.53 0.80
CA ILE A 114 -11.93 -1.77 2.21
C ILE A 114 -13.09 -1.42 3.17
N TYR A 115 -13.98 -0.52 2.75
CA TYR A 115 -15.04 0.04 3.58
C TYR A 115 -16.46 -0.34 3.14
N LYS A 116 -16.65 -0.77 1.89
CA LYS A 116 -17.99 -0.97 1.32
C LYS A 116 -18.50 -2.39 1.26
N THR A 117 -17.64 -3.40 1.33
CA THR A 117 -18.01 -4.79 0.97
C THR A 117 -18.85 -5.52 2.02
N SER A 118 -18.99 -4.97 3.22
CA SER A 118 -19.61 -5.68 4.36
C SER A 118 -20.97 -5.14 4.80
N ILE A 119 -21.58 -4.22 4.06
CA ILE A 119 -22.88 -3.61 4.39
C ILE A 119 -23.74 -3.56 3.12
N GLU A 120 -24.99 -4.00 3.19
CA GLU A 120 -25.96 -3.89 2.10
C GLU A 120 -26.29 -2.43 1.80
N ASP A 121 -26.53 -2.08 0.53
CA ASP A 121 -26.75 -0.68 0.13
C ASP A 121 -27.92 -0.01 0.87
N SER A 122 -28.95 -0.78 1.25
CA SER A 122 -30.09 -0.29 2.04
C SER A 122 -29.78 0.00 3.50
N GLU A 123 -28.69 -0.55 4.04
CA GLU A 123 -28.26 -0.39 5.43
C GLU A 123 -27.08 0.58 5.59
N LYS A 124 -26.62 1.18 4.48
CA LYS A 124 -25.47 2.10 4.48
C LYS A 124 -25.89 3.47 5.00
N PHE A 125 -25.47 3.80 6.20
CA PHE A 125 -25.42 5.18 6.69
C PHE A 125 -24.01 5.74 6.51
N ILE A 126 -23.85 6.84 5.76
CA ILE A 126 -22.54 7.47 5.57
C ILE A 126 -22.18 8.30 6.81
N PHE A 127 -21.29 7.77 7.63
CA PHE A 127 -20.85 8.42 8.87
C PHE A 127 -19.78 9.49 8.62
N SER A 128 -18.84 9.22 7.71
CA SER A 128 -17.69 10.11 7.46
C SER A 128 -17.03 9.88 6.09
N SER A 129 -15.88 10.52 5.87
CA SER A 129 -14.98 10.26 4.74
C SER A 129 -13.53 10.15 5.22
N LEU A 130 -12.66 9.51 4.44
CA LEU A 130 -11.23 9.47 4.76
C LEU A 130 -10.61 10.87 4.72
N SER A 131 -9.75 11.17 5.70
CA SER A 131 -8.96 12.40 5.74
C SER A 131 -7.94 12.48 4.61
N SER A 132 -7.40 11.33 4.19
CA SER A 132 -6.42 11.23 3.12
C SER A 132 -7.04 11.37 1.72
N ASN A 133 -8.30 10.97 1.54
CA ASN A 133 -9.07 11.06 0.30
C ASN A 133 -10.58 11.26 0.60
N PRO A 134 -11.09 12.51 0.57
CA PRO A 134 -12.49 12.82 0.90
C PRO A 134 -13.55 12.21 -0.02
N ASN A 135 -13.15 11.70 -1.19
CA ASN A 135 -14.05 11.01 -2.12
C ASN A 135 -14.46 9.63 -1.60
N ILE A 136 -13.66 9.03 -0.71
CA ILE A 136 -13.93 7.73 -0.12
C ILE A 136 -14.83 7.92 1.10
N LYS A 137 -16.06 7.43 1.00
CA LYS A 137 -17.08 7.52 2.05
C LYS A 137 -17.03 6.29 2.95
N ILE A 138 -17.23 6.51 4.24
CA ILE A 138 -17.23 5.47 5.27
C ILE A 138 -18.67 5.16 5.66
N PRO A 139 -19.25 4.06 5.15
CA PRO A 139 -20.55 3.60 5.60
C PRO A 139 -20.42 2.88 6.96
N VAL A 140 -21.47 2.98 7.76
CA VAL A 140 -21.73 2.14 8.93
C VAL A 140 -23.11 1.52 8.78
N ASN A 141 -23.37 0.39 9.45
CA ASN A 141 -24.69 -0.20 9.51
C ASN A 141 -25.57 0.68 10.41
N GLY A 142 -26.64 1.26 9.86
CA GLY A 142 -27.47 2.24 10.56
C GLY A 142 -28.85 2.41 9.96
#